data_AF-A0AAW9J2A2-F1
#
_entry.id   AF-A0AAW9J2A2-F1
#
_cell.length_a   1.000
_cell.length_b   1.000
_cell.length_c   1.000
_cell.angle_alpha   90.00
_cell.angle_beta   90.00
_cell.angle_gamma   90.00
#
_symmetry.space_group_name_H-M   'P 1'
#
loop_
_entity.id
_entity.type
_entity.pdbx_description
1 polymer ?
#
loop_
_entity_poly.entity_id
_entity_poly.type
_entity_poly.pdbx_seq_one_letter_code
_entity_poly.pdbx_strand_id
1 'polypeptide(L)'
;MKEKIQNLKNKGGFLGWLFNFPYIAYSVIFFLIPLVWAFWLSMTDWNLMSKNKNFVGFDNFTALFSDPRVKAAFINSFKYLI
;
A
#
# COMPACT_ATOMS: atom_id res chain seq x y z
N MET A 1 45.73 -4.01 13.48
CA MET A 1 45.18 -2.91 12.65
C MET A 1 44.03 -3.36 11.74
N LYS A 2 44.17 -4.45 10.98
CA LYS A 2 43.12 -5.00 10.09
C LYS A 2 41.81 -5.38 10.80
N GLU A 3 41.87 -6.02 11.97
CA GLU A 3 40.68 -6.35 12.77
C GLU A 3 39.86 -5.12 13.20
N LYS A 4 40.52 -4.00 13.48
CA LYS A 4 39.85 -2.75 13.91
C LYS A 4 39.05 -2.13 12.77
N ILE A 5 39.59 -2.19 11.54
CA ILE A 5 38.93 -1.72 10.31
C ILE A 5 37.74 -2.64 9.96
N GLN A 6 37.90 -3.95 10.13
CA GLN A 6 36.84 -4.91 9.87
C GLN A 6 35.66 -4.77 10.85
N ASN A 7 35.95 -4.49 12.14
CA ASN A 7 34.93 -4.15 13.13
C ASN A 7 34.21 -2.82 12.83
N LEU A 8 34.91 -1.80 12.31
CA LEU A 8 34.28 -0.55 11.87
C LEU A 8 33.36 -0.76 10.66
N LYS A 9 33.77 -1.60 9.72
CA LYS A 9 32.98 -1.97 8.53
C LYS A 9 31.69 -2.71 8.90
N ASN A 10 31.73 -3.61 9.89
CA ASN A 10 30.55 -4.33 10.39
C ASN A 10 29.63 -3.44 11.26
N LYS A 11 30.18 -2.48 12.03
CA LYS A 11 29.37 -1.53 12.80
C LYS A 11 28.68 -0.49 11.93
N GLY A 12 29.31 -0.04 10.85
CA GLY A 12 28.73 0.95 9.93
C GLY A 12 27.41 0.49 9.31
N GLY A 13 27.29 -0.81 8.97
CA GLY A 13 26.04 -1.38 8.44
C GLY A 13 24.91 -1.40 9.48
N PHE A 14 25.19 -1.87 10.70
CA PHE A 14 24.20 -1.92 11.76
C PHE A 14 23.68 -0.52 12.15
N LEU A 15 24.59 0.46 12.32
CA LEU A 15 24.17 1.83 12.62
C LEU A 15 23.34 2.43 11.48
N GLY A 16 23.70 2.19 10.22
CA GLY A 16 22.93 2.67 9.07
C GLY A 16 21.48 2.13 9.06
N TRP A 17 21.29 0.84 9.34
CA TRP A 17 19.95 0.26 9.48
C TRP A 17 19.20 0.79 10.69
N LEU A 18 19.87 1.01 11.83
CA LEU A 18 19.25 1.56 13.04
C LEU A 18 18.77 3.00 12.82
N PHE A 19 19.52 3.83 12.10
CA PHE A 19 19.10 5.19 11.73
C PHE A 19 17.94 5.20 10.75
N ASN A 20 17.87 4.23 9.83
CA ASN A 20 16.77 4.14 8.87
C ASN A 20 15.52 3.47 9.45
N PHE A 21 15.68 2.68 10.52
CA PHE A 21 14.59 1.97 11.19
C PHE A 21 13.35 2.83 11.49
N PRO A 22 13.44 4.02 12.09
CA PRO A 22 12.25 4.83 12.38
C PRO A 22 11.47 5.22 11.12
N TYR A 23 12.15 5.53 10.02
CA TYR A 23 11.49 5.82 8.75
C TYR A 23 10.81 4.58 8.17
N ILE A 24 11.52 3.45 8.12
CA ILE A 24 10.96 2.18 7.63
C ILE A 24 9.74 1.77 8.47
N ALA A 25 9.85 1.82 9.80
CA ALA A 25 8.76 1.51 10.71
C ALA A 25 7.55 2.41 10.46
N TYR A 26 7.78 3.72 10.31
CA TYR A 26 6.72 4.67 9.95
C TYR A 26 6.05 4.32 8.63
N SER A 27 6.83 4.09 7.56
CA SER A 27 6.31 3.71 6.25
C SER A 27 5.54 2.39 6.29
N VAL A 28 5.99 1.40 7.06
CA VAL A 28 5.25 0.14 7.20
C VAL A 28 3.92 0.37 7.91
N ILE A 29 3.92 1.08 9.04
CA ILE A 29 2.74 1.26 9.88
C ILE A 29 1.68 2.13 9.20
N PHE A 30 2.09 3.28 8.65
CA PHE A 30 1.16 4.30 8.17
C PHE A 30 0.91 4.25 6.66
N PHE A 31 1.71 3.50 5.90
CA PHE A 31 1.52 3.35 4.46
C PHE A 31 1.28 1.90 4.05
N LEU A 32 2.20 0.99 4.35
CA LEU A 32 2.11 -0.39 3.84
C LEU A 32 0.93 -1.16 4.44
N ILE A 33 0.72 -1.08 5.75
CA ILE A 33 -0.40 -1.77 6.41
C ILE A 33 -1.75 -1.28 5.87
N PRO A 34 -2.05 0.04 5.83
CA PRO A 34 -3.30 0.55 5.24
C PRO A 34 -3.45 0.19 3.76
N LEU A 35 -2.35 0.20 2.99
CA LEU A 35 -2.37 -0.16 1.57
C LEU A 35 -2.79 -1.62 1.35
N VAL A 36 -2.17 -2.55 2.08
CA VAL A 36 -2.50 -3.98 1.99
C VAL A 36 -3.94 -4.23 2.46
N TRP A 37 -4.36 -3.53 3.52
CA TRP A 37 -5.74 -3.61 4.01
C TRP A 37 -6.76 -3.09 2.98
N ALA A 38 -6.50 -1.94 2.37
CA ALA A 38 -7.33 -1.38 1.32
C ALA A 38 -7.39 -2.29 0.08
N PHE A 39 -6.27 -2.91 -0.29
CA PHE A 39 -6.22 -3.90 -1.35
C PHE A 39 -7.09 -5.11 -1.04
N TRP A 40 -6.99 -5.68 0.16
CA TRP A 40 -7.86 -6.78 0.59
C TRP A 40 -9.34 -6.39 0.59
N LEU A 41 -9.66 -5.20 1.08
CA LEU A 41 -11.03 -4.67 1.07
C LEU A 41 -11.57 -4.47 -0.35
N SER A 42 -10.73 -4.08 -1.32
CA SER A 42 -11.16 -3.92 -2.72
C SER A 42 -11.65 -5.24 -3.35
N MET A 43 -11.17 -6.37 -2.84
CA MET A 43 -11.59 -7.72 -3.24
C MET A 43 -12.74 -8.28 -2.39
N THR A 44 -13.30 -7.46 -1.49
CA THR A 44 -14.36 -7.84 -0.56
C THR A 44 -15.59 -6.99 -0.84
N ASP A 45 -16.77 -7.60 -0.82
CA ASP A 45 -18.04 -6.87 -0.72
C ASP A 45 -18.27 -6.49 0.74
N TRP A 46 -17.94 -5.24 1.08
CA TRP A 46 -18.13 -4.70 2.41
C TRP A 46 -18.46 -3.20 2.39
N ASN A 47 -19.63 -2.85 2.92
CA ASN A 47 -20.14 -1.48 2.96
C ASN A 47 -19.88 -0.76 4.30
N LEU A 48 -18.86 -1.17 5.06
CA LEU A 48 -18.48 -0.67 6.40
C LEU A 48 -19.51 -0.90 7.52
N MET A 49 -20.79 -1.08 7.19
CA MET A 49 -21.90 -1.30 8.12
C MET A 49 -22.27 -2.77 8.28
N SER A 50 -22.00 -3.58 7.25
CA SER A 50 -22.24 -5.02 7.28
C SER A 50 -21.33 -5.71 8.29
N LYS A 51 -21.90 -6.60 9.10
CA LYS A 51 -21.12 -7.49 9.97
C LYS A 51 -20.35 -8.54 9.16
N ASN A 52 -20.87 -8.90 7.99
CA ASN A 52 -20.26 -9.90 7.10
C ASN A 52 -19.38 -9.20 6.06
N LYS A 53 -18.14 -9.70 5.91
CA LYS A 53 -17.18 -9.31 4.87
C LYS A 53 -17.08 -10.47 3.89
N ASN A 54 -17.76 -10.38 2.75
CA ASN A 54 -17.77 -11.46 1.77
C ASN A 54 -16.62 -11.25 0.79
N PHE A 55 -15.68 -12.20 0.72
CA PHE A 55 -14.62 -12.12 -0.28
C PHE A 55 -15.16 -12.49 -1.66
N VAL A 56 -15.07 -11.56 -2.61
CA VAL A 56 -15.61 -11.67 -3.97
C VAL A 56 -14.52 -11.63 -5.05
N GLY A 57 -13.25 -11.59 -4.65
CA GLY A 57 -12.13 -11.60 -5.59
C GLY A 57 -12.13 -10.38 -6.51
N PHE A 58 -12.20 -10.61 -7.82
CA PHE A 58 -12.12 -9.54 -8.83
C PHE A 58 -13.48 -9.04 -9.33
N ASP A 59 -14.59 -9.56 -8.81
CA ASP A 59 -15.93 -9.23 -9.30
C ASP A 59 -16.22 -7.73 -9.22
N ASN A 60 -15.82 -7.08 -8.10
CA ASN A 60 -15.90 -5.63 -7.93
C ASN A 60 -15.24 -4.85 -9.08
N PHE A 61 -14.05 -5.28 -9.51
CA PHE A 61 -13.32 -4.62 -10.60
C PHE A 61 -14.06 -4.79 -11.94
N THR A 62 -14.51 -6.00 -12.26
CA THR A 62 -15.27 -6.24 -13.51
C THR A 62 -16.56 -5.43 -13.59
N ALA A 63 -17.27 -5.30 -12.46
CA ALA A 63 -18.46 -4.46 -12.36
C ALA A 63 -18.14 -2.98 -12.61
N LEU A 64 -17.05 -2.46 -12.04
CA LEU A 64 -16.63 -1.07 -12.23
C LEU A 64 -16.30 -0.73 -13.69
N PHE A 65 -15.61 -1.63 -14.42
CA PHE A 65 -15.31 -1.42 -15.84
C PHE A 65 -16.56 -1.35 -16.73
N SER A 66 -17.65 -1.99 -16.30
CA SER A 66 -18.92 -2.00 -17.02
C SER A 66 -19.88 -0.90 -16.56
N ASP A 67 -19.58 -0.18 -15.46
CA ASP A 67 -20.46 0.87 -14.94
C ASP A 67 -20.33 2.16 -15.77
N PRO A 68 -21.42 2.62 -16.43
CA PRO A 68 -21.39 3.83 -17.25
C PRO A 68 -21.04 5.08 -16.45
N ARG A 69 -21.33 5.13 -15.15
CA ARG A 69 -21.00 6.26 -14.27
C ARG A 69 -19.51 6.33 -14.00
N VAL A 70 -18.86 5.18 -13.78
CA VAL A 70 -17.40 5.10 -13.60
C VAL A 70 -16.70 5.56 -14.88
N LYS A 71 -17.17 5.08 -16.04
CA LYS A 71 -16.64 5.52 -17.34
C LYS A 71 -16.82 7.01 -17.57
N ALA A 72 -18.00 7.55 -17.26
CA ALA A 72 -18.27 8.99 -17.39
C ALA A 72 -17.37 9.82 -16.46
N ALA A 73 -17.23 9.41 -15.19
CA ALA A 73 -16.35 10.07 -14.24
C ALA A 73 -14.89 10.10 -14.73
N PHE A 74 -14.38 8.97 -15.24
CA PHE A 74 -13.02 8.89 -15.79
C PHE A 74 -12.81 9.84 -16.97
N ILE A 75 -13.73 9.86 -17.95
CA ILE A 75 -13.65 10.76 -19.12
C ILE A 75 -13.74 12.22 -18.69
N ASN A 76 -14.64 12.55 -17.77
CA ASN A 76 -14.78 13.91 -17.26
C ASN A 76 -13.50 14.38 -16.57
N SER A 77 -12.91 13.57 -15.69
CA SER A 77 -11.64 13.90 -15.03
C SER A 77 -10.51 14.11 -16.04
N PHE A 78 -10.40 13.25 -17.05
CA PHE A 78 -9.39 13.38 -18.09
C PHE A 78 -9.58 14.66 -18.92
N LYS A 79 -10.84 15.00 -19.25
CA LYS A 79 -11.18 16.23 -19.97
C LYS A 79 -10.81 17.50 -19.22
N TYR A 80 -10.86 17.50 -17.88
CA TYR A 80 -10.43 18.65 -17.08
C TYR A 80 -8.92 18.73 -16.88
N LEU A 81 -8.20 17.62 -17.04
CA LEU A 81 -6.75 17.57 -16.85
C LEU A 81 -5.99 18.15 -18.05
N ILE A 82 -6.55 18.04 -19.26
CA ILE A 82 -6.01 18.59 -20.52
C ILE A 82 -6.54 20.01 -20.73
#